data_AF-A0A7K0PKG2-F1
#
_entry.id   AF-A0A7K0PKG2-F1
#
_cell.length_a   1.000
_cell.length_b   1.000
_cell.length_c   1.000
_cell.angle_alpha   90.00
_cell.angle_beta   90.00
_cell.angle_gamma   90.00
#
_symmetry.space_group_name_H-M   'P 1'
#
loop_
_entity.id
_entity.type
_entity.pdbx_description
1 polymer ?
#
loop_
_entity_poly.entity_id
_entity_poly.type
_entity_poly.pdbx_seq_one_letter_code
_entity_poly.pdbx_strand_id
1 'polypeptide(L)'
;MITAAVEDLTPLIGTRPACHALGAAPATVYRQRTPPPPRPTRPRTPPARKLTDPERAAVLEQLHSDRFVDSSPAQVWATLLDEGTYLASQRTMYRLLAEHGEVRERRAQRQHPPYARPELLAKAPNEVWSWDITKLKGPRPWSYLGQS
;
A
#
# COMPACT_ATOMS: atom_id res chain seq x y z
N MET A 1 -11.59 23.10 -24.08
CA MET A 1 -12.47 23.01 -25.26
C MET A 1 -13.59 24.04 -25.21
N ILE A 2 -14.40 24.12 -24.14
CA ILE A 2 -15.50 25.11 -24.04
C ILE A 2 -15.01 26.58 -24.01
N THR A 3 -13.90 26.88 -23.34
CA THR A 3 -13.42 28.26 -23.22
C THR A 3 -12.80 28.83 -24.50
N ALA A 4 -12.24 27.99 -25.37
CA ALA A 4 -11.75 28.41 -26.69
C ALA A 4 -12.92 28.82 -27.61
N ALA A 5 -13.99 28.02 -27.63
CA ALA A 5 -15.20 28.35 -28.40
C ALA A 5 -15.89 29.65 -27.92
N VAL A 6 -15.75 30.00 -26.63
CA VAL A 6 -16.22 31.30 -26.10
C VAL A 6 -15.42 32.46 -26.69
N GLU A 7 -14.11 32.31 -26.90
CA GLU A 7 -13.29 33.35 -27.54
C GLU A 7 -13.71 33.57 -29.00
N ASP A 8 -14.02 32.50 -29.74
CA ASP A 8 -14.44 32.61 -31.15
C ASP A 8 -15.77 33.35 -31.33
N LEU A 9 -16.71 33.17 -30.38
CA LEU A 9 -18.02 33.84 -30.43
C LEU A 9 -18.02 35.24 -29.78
N THR A 10 -17.04 35.55 -28.92
CA THR A 10 -16.99 36.83 -28.19
C THR A 10 -17.03 38.06 -29.12
N PRO A 11 -16.32 38.12 -30.26
CA PRO A 11 -16.35 39.27 -31.17
C PRO A 11 -17.72 39.52 -31.83
N LEU A 12 -18.55 38.48 -31.95
CA LEU A 12 -19.82 38.55 -32.68
C LEU A 12 -20.99 38.93 -31.77
N ILE A 13 -21.01 38.39 -30.55
CA ILE A 13 -22.18 38.51 -29.64
C ILE A 13 -21.81 39.00 -28.24
N GLY A 14 -20.52 39.25 -27.98
CA GLY A 14 -20.02 39.62 -26.66
C GLY A 14 -19.84 38.42 -25.72
N THR A 15 -19.03 38.61 -24.68
CA THR A 15 -18.58 37.53 -23.78
C THR A 15 -19.71 36.86 -23.00
N ARG A 16 -20.67 37.63 -22.47
CA ARG A 16 -21.76 37.08 -21.64
C ARG A 16 -22.76 36.24 -22.45
N PRO A 17 -23.23 36.70 -23.63
CA PRO A 17 -24.05 35.87 -24.52
C PRO A 17 -23.31 34.62 -25.02
N ALA A 18 -22.03 34.74 -25.37
CA ALA A 18 -21.20 33.59 -25.77
C ALA A 18 -21.06 32.55 -24.65
N CYS A 19 -20.81 32.99 -23.42
CA CYS A 19 -20.78 32.13 -22.24
C CYS A 19 -22.13 31.41 -22.02
N HIS A 20 -23.25 32.12 -22.14
CA HIS A 20 -24.57 31.54 -21.97
C HIS A 20 -24.89 30.50 -23.05
N ALA A 21 -24.61 30.82 -24.32
CA ALA A 21 -24.84 29.93 -25.46
C ALA A 21 -24.03 28.62 -25.38
N LEU A 22 -22.82 28.69 -24.83
CA LEU A 22 -21.90 27.55 -24.72
C LEU A 22 -21.93 26.86 -23.34
N GLY A 23 -22.81 27.29 -22.43
CA GLY A 23 -22.89 26.75 -21.07
C GLY A 23 -21.63 26.99 -20.22
N ALA A 24 -20.81 27.99 -20.58
CA ALA A 24 -19.61 28.35 -19.86
C ALA A 24 -19.92 29.32 -18.71
N ALA A 25 -19.32 29.09 -17.54
CA ALA A 25 -19.41 30.04 -16.43
C ALA A 25 -18.57 31.31 -16.74
N PRO A 26 -19.17 32.52 -16.79
CA PRO A 26 -18.44 33.74 -17.11
C PRO A 26 -17.24 33.98 -16.19
N ALA A 27 -17.38 33.65 -14.90
CA ALA A 27 -16.31 33.78 -13.91
C ALA A 27 -15.06 32.94 -14.26
N THR A 28 -15.24 31.76 -14.85
CA THR A 28 -14.13 30.90 -15.28
C THR A 28 -13.41 31.50 -16.48
N VAL A 29 -14.14 32.06 -17.45
CA VAL A 29 -13.58 32.72 -18.63
C VAL A 29 -12.76 33.95 -18.23
N TYR A 30 -13.29 34.81 -17.35
CA TYR A 30 -12.53 35.96 -16.85
C TYR A 30 -11.29 35.54 -16.06
N ARG A 31 -11.36 34.50 -15.22
CA ARG A 31 -10.19 33.98 -14.47
C ARG A 31 -9.11 33.40 -15.40
N GLN A 32 -9.48 32.85 -16.55
CA GLN A 32 -8.49 32.35 -17.52
C GLN A 32 -7.85 33.49 -18.32
N ARG A 33 -8.63 34.51 -18.70
CA ARG A 33 -8.11 35.71 -19.39
C ARG A 33 -7.19 36.54 -18.51
N THR A 34 -7.49 36.59 -17.22
CA THR A 34 -6.71 37.33 -16.23
C THR A 34 -6.44 36.40 -15.05
N PRO A 35 -5.47 35.49 -15.19
CA PRO A 35 -5.11 34.60 -14.10
C PRO A 35 -4.60 35.45 -12.93
N PRO A 36 -5.05 35.17 -11.70
CA PRO A 36 -4.46 35.82 -10.54
C PRO A 36 -2.96 35.50 -10.49
N PRO A 37 -2.13 36.42 -9.99
CA PRO A 37 -0.71 36.16 -9.83
C PRO A 37 -0.51 34.87 -9.02
N PRO A 38 0.50 34.05 -9.34
CA PRO A 38 0.77 32.82 -8.61
C PRO A 38 0.94 33.17 -7.14
N ARG A 39 0.06 32.59 -6.31
CA ARG A 39 0.13 32.84 -4.87
C ARG A 39 1.48 32.30 -4.39
N PRO A 40 2.28 33.08 -3.65
CA PRO A 40 3.52 32.56 -3.10
C PRO A 40 3.18 31.31 -2.29
N THR A 41 3.84 30.20 -2.63
CA THR A 41 3.73 28.96 -1.87
C THR A 41 4.27 29.24 -0.48
N ARG A 42 3.37 29.50 0.46
CA ARG A 42 3.74 29.69 1.85
C ARG A 42 4.42 28.40 2.30
N PRO A 43 5.66 28.44 2.82
CA PRO A 43 6.29 27.24 3.34
C PRO A 43 5.36 26.66 4.40
N ARG A 44 4.94 25.41 4.19
CA ARG A 44 4.10 24.71 5.14
C ARG A 44 4.93 24.53 6.39
N THR A 45 4.54 25.19 7.48
CA THR A 45 5.15 24.93 8.78
C THR A 45 5.00 23.43 9.06
N PRO A 46 6.09 22.71 9.35
CA PRO A 46 5.98 21.31 9.74
C PRO A 46 5.04 21.21 10.94
N PRO A 47 4.14 20.22 10.97
CA PRO A 47 3.24 20.05 12.10
C PRO A 47 4.07 19.86 13.38
N ALA A 48 3.59 20.41 14.51
CA ALA A 48 4.31 20.39 15.79
C ALA A 48 4.64 18.97 16.31
N ARG A 49 3.93 17.95 15.79
CA ARG A 49 4.14 16.53 16.12
C ARG A 49 4.94 15.77 15.05
N LYS A 50 5.64 16.50 14.17
CA LYS A 50 6.55 15.87 13.22
C LYS A 50 7.73 15.34 14.04
N LEU A 51 7.97 14.02 13.96
CA LEU A 51 9.18 13.43 14.52
C LEU A 51 10.39 14.17 13.95
N THR A 52 11.22 14.66 14.85
CA THR A 52 12.55 15.19 14.57
C THR A 52 13.42 14.06 14.02
N ASP A 53 14.45 14.42 13.24
CA ASP A 53 15.35 13.42 12.68
C ASP A 53 15.98 12.46 13.71
N PRO A 54 16.36 12.88 14.94
CA PRO A 54 16.80 11.92 15.95
C PRO A 54 15.70 10.96 16.43
N GLU A 55 14.45 11.42 16.58
CA GLU A 55 13.35 10.51 16.95
C GLU A 55 13.05 9.51 15.84
N ARG A 56 13.19 9.92 14.57
CA ARG A 56 13.07 9.02 13.42
C ARG A 56 14.16 7.96 13.41
N ALA A 57 15.39 8.35 13.75
CA ALA A 57 16.52 7.43 13.89
C ALA A 57 16.28 6.41 15.00
N ALA A 58 15.79 6.84 16.17
CA ALA A 58 15.46 5.93 17.27
C ALA A 58 14.36 4.91 16.89
N VAL A 59 13.36 5.33 16.12
CA VAL A 59 12.33 4.41 15.60
C VAL A 59 12.94 3.38 14.64
N LEU A 60 13.85 3.81 13.76
CA LEU A 60 14.52 2.91 12.82
C LEU A 60 15.44 1.93 13.55
N GLU A 61 16.23 2.41 14.50
CA GLU A 61 17.09 1.57 15.34
C GLU A 61 16.28 0.47 16.05
N GLN A 62 15.13 0.82 16.63
CA GLN A 62 14.27 -0.18 17.25
C GLN A 62 13.74 -1.20 16.24
N LEU A 63 13.34 -0.75 15.04
CA LEU A 63 12.85 -1.63 13.96
C LEU A 63 13.95 -2.52 13.37
N HIS A 64 15.22 -2.11 13.49
CA HIS A 64 16.40 -2.87 13.03
C HIS A 64 17.06 -3.71 14.12
N SER A 65 16.62 -3.59 15.37
CA SER A 65 17.15 -4.39 16.48
C SER A 65 16.98 -5.89 16.23
N ASP A 66 17.92 -6.70 16.74
CA ASP A 66 17.89 -8.16 16.61
C ASP A 66 16.57 -8.77 17.10
N ARG A 67 15.95 -8.13 18.10
CA ARG A 67 14.66 -8.51 18.66
C ARG A 67 13.52 -8.42 17.63
N PHE A 68 13.58 -7.45 16.72
CA PHE A 68 12.48 -7.08 15.83
C PHE A 68 12.79 -7.24 14.34
N VAL A 69 13.99 -7.71 13.99
CA VAL A 69 14.44 -7.89 12.60
C VAL A 69 13.48 -8.73 11.73
N ASP A 70 12.89 -9.79 12.31
CA ASP A 70 11.91 -10.67 11.63
C ASP A 70 10.44 -10.29 11.91
N SER A 71 10.22 -9.24 12.71
CA SER A 71 8.89 -8.78 13.11
C SER A 71 8.34 -7.75 12.13
N SER A 72 7.04 -7.85 11.82
CA SER A 72 6.37 -6.80 11.05
C SER A 72 6.21 -5.53 11.90
N PRO A 73 6.16 -4.32 11.29
CA PRO A 73 5.93 -3.08 12.03
C PRO A 73 4.68 -3.10 12.92
N ALA A 74 3.66 -3.88 12.52
CA ALA A 74 2.47 -4.08 13.33
C ALA A 74 2.73 -4.88 14.62
N GLN A 75 3.54 -5.94 14.54
CA GLN A 75 3.96 -6.72 15.69
C GLN A 75 4.84 -5.90 16.63
N VAL A 76 5.83 -5.17 16.08
CA VAL A 76 6.69 -4.27 16.88
C VAL A 76 5.86 -3.23 17.62
N TRP A 77 4.91 -2.59 16.93
CA TRP A 77 4.03 -1.60 17.54
C TRP A 77 3.18 -2.17 18.67
N ALA A 78 2.60 -3.37 18.50
CA ALA A 78 1.82 -4.02 19.55
C ALA A 78 2.69 -4.38 20.75
N THR A 79 3.84 -5.00 20.53
CA THR A 79 4.77 -5.38 21.59
C THR A 79 5.26 -4.17 22.40
N LEU A 80 5.62 -3.07 21.74
CA LEU A 80 6.04 -1.86 22.43
C LEU A 80 4.92 -1.25 23.28
N LEU A 81 3.68 -1.29 22.78
CA LEU A 81 2.52 -0.82 23.55
C LEU A 81 2.22 -1.70 24.76
N ASP A 82 2.33 -3.02 24.62
CA ASP A 82 2.19 -3.95 25.75
C ASP A 82 3.26 -3.69 26.82
N GLU A 83 4.44 -3.21 26.42
CA GLU A 83 5.54 -2.78 27.29
C GLU A 83 5.40 -1.34 27.81
N GLY A 84 4.32 -0.64 27.44
CA GLY A 84 4.07 0.75 27.84
C GLY A 84 4.95 1.79 27.13
N THR A 85 5.67 1.39 26.08
CA THR A 85 6.57 2.26 25.32
C THR A 85 5.90 2.72 24.02
N TYR A 86 5.78 4.04 23.83
CA TYR A 86 5.26 4.62 22.59
C TYR A 86 6.36 5.41 21.87
N LEU A 87 6.82 4.89 20.72
CA LEU A 87 7.79 5.57 19.87
C LEU A 87 7.11 6.38 18.75
N ALA A 88 6.20 5.74 18.02
CA ALA A 88 5.46 6.37 16.92
C ALA A 88 4.21 5.57 16.55
N SER A 89 3.34 6.16 15.73
CA SER A 89 2.22 5.43 15.14
C SER A 89 2.71 4.36 14.16
N GLN A 90 1.97 3.25 14.05
CA GLN A 90 2.26 2.18 13.09
C GLN A 90 2.38 2.71 11.64
N ARG A 91 1.55 3.68 11.25
CA ARG A 91 1.63 4.31 9.91
C ARG A 91 2.91 5.11 9.72
N THR A 92 3.42 5.75 10.77
CA THR A 92 4.72 6.42 10.74
C THR A 92 5.84 5.41 10.53
N MET A 93 5.83 4.29 11.25
CA MET A 93 6.83 3.22 11.08
C MET A 93 6.88 2.76 9.63
N TYR A 94 5.74 2.42 9.02
CA TYR A 94 5.69 2.05 7.60
C TYR A 94 6.22 3.13 6.67
N ARG A 95 5.93 4.41 6.93
CA ARG A 95 6.47 5.52 6.12
C ARG A 95 7.99 5.64 6.22
N LEU A 96 8.55 5.49 7.43
CA LEU A 96 10.00 5.52 7.62
C LEU A 96 10.66 4.38 6.85
N LEU A 97 10.13 3.17 6.97
CA LEU A 97 10.67 2.02 6.24
C LEU A 97 10.51 2.18 4.72
N ALA A 98 9.44 2.82 4.25
CA ALA A 98 9.21 3.08 2.83
C ALA A 98 10.26 4.05 2.27
N GLU A 99 10.58 5.10 3.01
CA GLU A 99 11.61 6.07 2.65
C GLU A 99 13.00 5.42 2.55
N HIS A 100 13.26 4.37 3.32
CA HIS A 100 14.50 3.58 3.27
C HIS A 100 14.44 2.40 2.27
N GLY A 101 13.34 2.22 1.54
CA GLY A 101 13.18 1.12 0.57
C GLY A 101 12.96 -0.26 1.20
N GLU A 102 12.70 -0.32 2.51
CA GLU A 102 12.64 -1.54 3.30
C GLU A 102 11.20 -2.02 3.59
N VAL A 103 10.25 -1.63 2.73
CA VAL A 103 8.85 -2.10 2.78
C VAL A 103 8.67 -3.45 2.07
N ARG A 104 9.71 -3.93 1.39
CA ARG A 104 9.72 -5.30 0.87
C ARG A 104 9.73 -6.31 2.01
N GLU A 105 9.15 -7.47 1.72
CA GLU A 105 9.02 -8.63 2.59
C GLU A 105 10.32 -8.88 3.40
N ARG A 106 10.29 -8.53 4.71
CA ARG A 106 11.46 -8.60 5.60
C ARG A 106 11.73 -10.00 6.14
N ARG A 107 10.72 -10.87 6.09
CA ARG A 107 10.87 -12.24 6.56
C ARG A 107 11.73 -13.00 5.56
N ALA A 108 12.80 -13.62 6.04
CA ALA A 108 13.50 -14.67 5.31
C ALA A 108 12.56 -15.88 5.15
N GLN A 109 11.56 -15.79 4.27
CA GLN A 109 10.78 -16.95 3.91
C GLN A 109 11.72 -17.92 3.20
N ARG A 110 11.73 -19.17 3.68
CA ARG A 110 12.34 -20.27 2.93
C ARG A 110 11.65 -20.31 1.57
N GLN A 111 12.37 -19.90 0.53
CA GLN A 111 11.99 -20.25 -0.83
C GLN A 111 12.11 -21.76 -0.92
N HIS A 112 10.99 -22.46 -0.85
CA HIS A 112 10.97 -23.89 -1.13
C HIS A 112 11.38 -24.07 -2.58
N PRO A 113 12.52 -24.70 -2.87
CA PRO A 113 12.85 -25.09 -4.24
C PRO A 113 11.68 -25.93 -4.76
N PRO A 114 11.29 -25.80 -6.04
CA PRO A 114 10.26 -26.66 -6.61
C PRO A 114 10.70 -28.12 -6.38
N TYR A 115 9.97 -28.82 -5.52
CA TYR A 115 10.23 -30.22 -5.24
C TYR A 115 10.04 -30.99 -6.55
N ALA A 116 11.11 -31.57 -7.07
CA ALA A 116 11.02 -32.46 -8.22
C ALA A 116 10.24 -33.70 -7.79
N ARG A 117 9.01 -33.83 -8.30
CA ARG A 117 8.19 -35.03 -8.06
C ARG A 117 8.96 -36.24 -8.59
N PRO A 118 9.11 -37.33 -7.83
CA PRO A 118 9.77 -38.53 -8.35
C PRO A 118 8.93 -39.13 -9.48
N GLU A 119 9.54 -39.30 -10.65
CA GLU A 119 8.96 -40.02 -11.78
C GLU A 119 9.40 -41.48 -11.71
N LEU A 120 8.45 -42.39 -11.43
CA LEU A 120 8.68 -43.82 -11.39
C LEU A 120 8.02 -44.48 -12.59
N LEU A 121 8.78 -45.26 -13.36
CA LEU A 121 8.30 -46.00 -14.54
C LEU A 121 8.22 -47.50 -14.21
N ALA A 122 7.03 -48.10 -14.28
CA ALA A 122 6.84 -49.54 -14.17
C ALA A 122 6.91 -50.19 -15.56
N LYS A 123 7.74 -51.22 -15.73
CA LYS A 123 7.89 -52.05 -16.94
C LYS A 123 7.23 -53.42 -16.80
N ALA A 124 6.94 -53.86 -15.57
CA ALA A 124 6.24 -55.08 -15.25
C ALA A 124 5.27 -54.90 -14.05
N PRO A 125 4.31 -55.83 -13.84
CA PRO A 125 3.44 -55.81 -12.66
C PRO A 125 4.24 -55.87 -11.34
N ASN A 126 3.77 -55.18 -10.30
CA ASN A 126 4.37 -55.10 -8.95
C ASN A 126 5.71 -54.36 -8.80
N GLU A 127 6.16 -53.59 -9.81
CA GLU A 127 7.41 -52.83 -9.72
C GLU A 127 7.27 -51.45 -9.05
N VAL A 128 6.08 -50.84 -9.09
CA VAL A 128 5.81 -49.52 -8.48
C VAL A 128 4.55 -49.61 -7.64
N TRP A 129 4.65 -49.17 -6.38
CA TRP A 129 3.57 -49.17 -5.41
C TRP A 129 3.23 -47.73 -5.05
N SER A 130 2.01 -47.29 -5.34
CA SER A 130 1.48 -46.01 -4.86
C SER A 130 0.49 -46.27 -3.74
N TRP A 131 0.59 -45.50 -2.66
CA TRP A 131 -0.43 -45.47 -1.62
C TRP A 131 -1.29 -44.21 -1.81
N ASP A 132 -2.59 -44.33 -1.55
CA ASP A 132 -3.50 -43.19 -1.45
C ASP A 132 -4.16 -43.21 -0.06
N ILE A 133 -4.33 -42.04 0.55
CA ILE A 133 -5.08 -41.89 1.80
C ILE A 133 -6.33 -41.07 1.52
N THR A 134 -7.48 -41.74 1.63
CA THR A 134 -8.78 -41.05 1.60
C THR A 134 -9.17 -40.60 3.00
N LYS A 135 -9.34 -39.29 3.18
CA LYS A 135 -9.86 -38.72 4.43
C LYS A 135 -11.39 -38.68 4.41
N LEU A 136 -12.03 -39.54 5.20
CA LEU A 136 -13.48 -39.53 5.35
C LEU A 136 -13.91 -38.43 6.33
N LYS A 137 -14.75 -37.50 5.89
CA LYS A 137 -15.28 -36.42 6.75
C LYS A 137 -16.13 -36.99 7.88
N GLY A 138 -15.86 -36.54 9.11
CA GLY A 138 -16.65 -36.85 10.28
C GLY A 138 -17.84 -35.90 10.47
N PRO A 139 -18.69 -36.15 11.48
CA PRO A 139 -19.92 -35.40 11.73
C PRO A 139 -19.69 -33.99 12.32
N ARG A 140 -18.44 -33.59 12.60
CA ARG A 140 -18.09 -32.27 13.15
C ARG A 140 -17.07 -31.56 12.25
N PRO A 141 -17.06 -30.22 12.22
CA PRO A 141 -16.01 -29.48 11.53
C PRO A 141 -14.63 -29.95 12.00
N TRP A 142 -13.74 -30.21 11.03
CA TRP A 142 -12.37 -30.67 11.28
C TRP A 142 -12.22 -32.06 11.90
N SER A 143 -13.28 -32.87 11.97
CA SER A 143 -13.17 -34.29 12.34
C SER A 143 -13.11 -35.18 11.09
N TYR A 144 -12.29 -36.23 11.16
CA TYR A 144 -12.17 -37.26 10.13
C TYR A 144 -12.28 -38.64 10.79
N LEU A 145 -12.97 -39.58 10.13
CA LEU A 145 -13.11 -40.95 10.61
C LEU A 145 -11.78 -41.69 10.36
N GLY A 146 -11.21 -42.33 11.38
CA GLY A 146 -10.02 -43.18 11.24
C GLY A 146 -8.71 -42.66 11.84
N GLN A 147 -8.73 -41.65 12.71
CA GLN A 147 -7.57 -41.35 13.57
C GLN A 147 -7.90 -41.76 15.01
N SER A 148 -7.36 -42.90 15.45
CA SER A 148 -7.21 -43.28 16.86
C SER A 148 -5.77 -43.06 17.28
#